data_AF-A0A388PSH1-F1
#
_entry.id   AF-A0A388PSH1-F1
#
_cell.length_a   1.000
_cell.length_b   1.000
_cell.length_c   1.000
_cell.angle_alpha   90.00
_cell.angle_beta   90.00
_cell.angle_gamma   90.00
#
_symmetry.space_group_name_H-M   'P 1'
#
loop_
_entity.id
_entity.type
_entity.pdbx_description
1 polymer ?
#
loop_
_entity_poly.entity_id
_entity_poly.type
_entity_poly.pdbx_seq_one_letter_code
_entity_poly.pdbx_strand_id
1 'polypeptide(L)'
;MPLLQSRIIKPDGTVIPGSPVRLQFEGWPAIQFVGWPSIAIGTFGGEVVFVDAAGDPSGKFRVVVAPSPDIVIKDGKPTKVEWPGNRWLRQGVRANGWVLLQQVPLWKEIWRQLNGFPPVVSMDEPGKETRK
;
A
#
# COMPACT_ATOMS: atom_id res chain seq x y z
N MET A 1 -6.13 -9.41 13.86
CA MET A 1 -6.62 -8.52 12.78
C MET A 1 -6.00 -8.97 11.46
N PRO A 2 -6.73 -8.97 10.32
CA PRO A 2 -6.12 -9.26 9.02
C PRO A 2 -5.08 -8.18 8.68
N LEU A 3 -3.91 -8.60 8.21
CA LEU A 3 -2.81 -7.69 7.85
C LEU A 3 -3.12 -6.79 6.67
N LEU A 4 -3.99 -7.28 5.79
CA LEU A 4 -4.37 -6.62 4.57
C LEU A 4 -5.86 -6.36 4.67
N GLN A 5 -6.24 -5.09 4.62
CA GLN A 5 -7.58 -4.61 4.84
C GLN A 5 -8.10 -4.05 3.53
N SER A 6 -9.22 -4.57 3.05
CA SER A 6 -9.96 -3.91 1.97
C SER A 6 -10.75 -2.73 2.53
N ARG A 7 -10.89 -1.66 1.74
CA ARG A 7 -11.83 -0.58 2.02
C ARG A 7 -13.23 -1.13 2.31
N ILE A 8 -13.87 -0.62 3.36
CA ILE A 8 -15.23 -0.99 3.76
C ILE A 8 -16.12 0.24 3.68
N ILE A 9 -17.26 0.13 3.02
CA ILE A 9 -18.31 1.15 3.04
C ILE A 9 -19.43 0.63 3.93
N LYS A 10 -19.71 1.34 5.02
CA LYS A 10 -20.78 1.00 5.95
C LYS A 10 -22.15 1.42 5.39
N PRO A 11 -23.27 0.85 5.89
CA PRO A 11 -24.61 1.23 5.45
C PRO A 11 -24.98 2.70 5.67
N ASP A 12 -24.33 3.36 6.63
CA ASP A 12 -24.47 4.80 6.91
C ASP A 12 -23.68 5.70 5.95
N GLY A 13 -22.97 5.12 4.97
CA GLY A 13 -22.11 5.82 4.02
C GLY A 13 -20.69 6.08 4.51
N THR A 14 -20.35 5.73 5.76
CA THR A 14 -19.00 5.89 6.30
C THR A 14 -18.02 4.96 5.59
N VAL A 15 -16.90 5.52 5.09
CA VAL A 15 -15.84 4.75 4.44
C VAL A 15 -14.68 4.51 5.43
N ILE A 16 -14.35 3.24 5.66
CA ILE A 16 -13.12 2.84 6.34
C ILE A 16 -12.08 2.57 5.25
N PRO A 17 -10.94 3.28 5.23
CA PRO A 17 -9.92 3.11 4.20
C PRO A 17 -9.28 1.72 4.26
N GLY A 18 -8.80 1.28 3.11
CA GLY A 18 -8.04 0.02 3.01
C GLY A 18 -6.58 0.18 3.44
N SER A 19 -5.82 -0.92 3.35
CA SER A 19 -4.37 -0.90 3.55
C SER A 19 -3.71 0.04 2.53
N PRO A 20 -2.81 0.94 2.97
CA PRO A 20 -2.17 1.87 2.06
C PRO A 20 -1.13 1.15 1.19
N VAL A 21 -1.05 1.57 -0.07
CA VAL A 21 -0.20 0.99 -1.10
C VAL A 21 0.65 2.08 -1.72
N ARG A 22 1.92 1.77 -1.99
CA ARG A 22 2.78 2.58 -2.85
C ARG A 22 2.96 1.86 -4.18
N LEU A 23 2.72 2.56 -5.29
CA LEU A 23 2.78 2.00 -6.64
C LEU A 23 3.82 2.72 -7.47
N GLN A 24 4.65 1.98 -8.18
CA GLN A 24 5.51 2.48 -9.24
C GLN A 24 5.06 1.88 -10.56
N PHE A 25 4.66 2.72 -11.51
CA PHE A 25 4.23 2.28 -12.84
C PHE A 25 5.40 2.19 -13.79
N GLU A 26 5.47 1.14 -14.59
CA GLU A 26 6.48 1.02 -15.63
C GLU A 26 6.29 2.09 -16.72
N GLY A 27 7.40 2.59 -17.27
CA GLY A 27 7.38 3.66 -18.26
C GLY A 27 7.18 5.07 -17.69
N TRP A 28 6.99 5.20 -16.36
CA TRP A 28 7.01 6.49 -15.67
C TRP A 28 8.37 6.69 -14.98
N PRO A 29 9.18 7.69 -15.39
CA PRO A 29 10.51 7.86 -14.84
C PRO A 29 10.44 8.34 -13.38
N ALA A 30 11.15 7.64 -12.50
CA ALA A 30 11.47 8.16 -11.17
C ALA A 30 12.62 9.17 -11.32
N ILE A 31 12.30 10.43 -11.59
CA ILE A 31 13.32 11.47 -11.68
C ILE A 31 13.66 11.93 -10.24
N GLN A 32 14.84 11.57 -9.75
CA GLN A 32 15.43 12.17 -8.54
C GLN A 32 16.52 13.17 -8.95
N PHE A 33 16.23 14.47 -8.84
CA PHE A 33 17.26 15.50 -8.92
C PHE A 33 17.72 15.90 -7.52
N VAL A 34 19.03 15.92 -7.29
CA VAL A 34 19.69 16.18 -5.99
C VAL A 34 19.39 17.58 -5.42
N GLY A 35 18.80 18.49 -6.20
CA GLY A 35 18.53 19.88 -5.79
C GLY A 35 17.06 20.27 -5.59
N TRP A 36 16.08 19.38 -5.82
CA TRP A 36 14.64 19.72 -5.79
C TRP A 36 13.83 18.65 -5.05
N PRO A 37 13.58 18.81 -3.73
CA PRO A 37 12.89 17.81 -2.91
C PRO A 37 11.43 17.51 -3.29
N SER A 38 10.77 18.38 -4.07
CA SER A 38 9.32 18.31 -4.32
C SER A 38 8.88 17.43 -5.50
N ILE A 39 9.80 16.88 -6.29
CA ILE A 39 9.49 16.15 -7.55
C ILE A 39 9.95 14.67 -7.52
N ALA A 40 10.29 14.11 -6.36
CA ALA A 40 10.61 12.67 -6.24
C ALA A 40 9.35 11.77 -6.28
N ILE A 41 8.41 12.01 -7.19
CA ILE A 41 7.19 11.20 -7.35
C ILE A 41 7.50 10.04 -8.32
N GLY A 42 8.39 9.15 -7.88
CA GLY A 42 8.57 7.85 -8.52
C GLY A 42 7.50 6.84 -8.09
N THR A 43 6.75 7.16 -7.03
CA THR A 43 5.69 6.31 -6.47
C THR A 43 4.41 7.11 -6.25
N PHE A 44 3.28 6.42 -6.39
CA PHE A 44 1.94 6.96 -6.27
C PHE A 44 1.19 6.27 -5.12
N GLY A 45 0.39 7.05 -4.39
CA GLY A 45 -0.49 6.53 -3.34
C GLY A 45 -1.66 5.72 -3.90
N GLY A 46 -1.89 4.55 -3.31
CA GLY A 46 -3.03 3.69 -3.58
C GLY A 46 -3.60 3.14 -2.27
N GLU A 47 -4.78 2.54 -2.34
CA GLU A 47 -5.35 1.77 -1.23
C GLU A 47 -5.94 0.45 -1.75
N VAL A 48 -5.89 -0.59 -0.92
CA VAL A 48 -6.55 -1.86 -1.23
C VAL A 48 -8.07 -1.68 -1.13
N VAL A 49 -8.77 -2.01 -2.22
CA VAL A 49 -10.24 -1.92 -2.27
C VAL A 49 -10.92 -3.28 -2.26
N PHE A 50 -10.19 -4.32 -2.62
CA PHE A 50 -10.71 -5.68 -2.66
C PHE A 50 -9.59 -6.71 -2.55
N VAL A 51 -9.89 -7.83 -1.91
CA VAL A 51 -9.00 -8.98 -1.75
C VAL A 51 -9.79 -10.21 -2.16
N ASP A 52 -9.29 -10.99 -3.12
CA ASP A 52 -9.94 -12.25 -3.47
C ASP A 52 -9.84 -13.23 -2.30
N ALA A 53 -10.97 -13.87 -1.99
CA ALA A 53 -11.03 -14.90 -0.95
C ALA A 53 -10.31 -16.20 -1.39
N ALA A 54 -10.20 -16.43 -2.70
CA ALA A 54 -9.54 -17.61 -3.26
C ALA A 54 -8.10 -17.27 -3.65
N GLY A 55 -7.16 -18.09 -3.19
CA GLY A 55 -5.78 -18.11 -3.68
C GLY A 55 -5.63 -19.03 -4.90
N ASP A 56 -4.51 -18.88 -5.59
CA ASP A 56 -4.04 -19.84 -6.58
C ASP A 56 -3.37 -21.06 -5.89
N PRO A 57 -3.08 -22.16 -6.63
CA PRO A 57 -2.41 -23.33 -6.07
C PRO A 57 -1.02 -23.06 -5.49
N SER A 58 -0.41 -21.91 -5.80
CA SER A 58 0.88 -21.48 -5.24
C SER A 58 0.74 -20.67 -3.94
N GLY A 59 -0.48 -20.48 -3.45
CA GLY A 59 -0.77 -19.73 -2.24
C GLY A 59 -0.76 -18.20 -2.42
N LYS A 60 -0.72 -17.71 -3.67
CA LYS A 60 -0.84 -16.28 -3.95
C LYS A 60 -2.31 -15.92 -4.12
N PHE A 61 -2.67 -14.71 -3.75
CA PHE A 61 -4.02 -14.17 -3.93
C PHE A 61 -3.96 -12.83 -4.65
N ARG A 62 -5.08 -12.45 -5.25
CA ARG A 62 -5.18 -11.18 -5.97
C ARG A 62 -5.74 -10.11 -5.04
N VAL A 63 -5.15 -8.92 -5.14
CA VAL A 63 -5.68 -7.70 -4.55
C VAL A 63 -5.99 -6.68 -5.64
N VAL A 64 -7.04 -5.90 -5.44
CA VAL A 64 -7.37 -4.76 -6.30
C VAL A 64 -7.03 -3.49 -5.54
N VAL A 65 -6.28 -2.61 -6.20
CA VAL A 65 -5.83 -1.34 -5.63
C VAL A 65 -6.47 -0.20 -6.42
N ALA A 66 -6.98 0.81 -5.72
CA ALA A 66 -7.50 2.03 -6.33
C ALA A 66 -6.61 3.24 -5.95
N PRO A 67 -6.70 4.35 -6.71
CA PRO A 67 -5.98 5.57 -6.36
C PRO A 67 -6.36 6.07 -4.97
N SER A 68 -5.33 6.35 -4.16
CA SER A 68 -5.45 7.09 -2.89
C SER A 68 -4.50 8.27 -2.96
N PRO A 69 -4.95 9.41 -3.52
CA PRO A 69 -4.08 10.51 -3.90
C PRO A 69 -3.37 11.14 -2.70
N ASP A 70 -2.08 11.40 -2.84
CA ASP A 70 -1.30 12.09 -1.81
C ASP A 70 -1.58 13.60 -1.85
N ILE A 71 -1.41 14.26 -0.72
CA ILE A 71 -1.42 15.72 -0.63
C ILE A 71 0.01 16.16 -0.36
N VAL A 72 0.61 16.86 -1.33
CA VAL A 72 1.96 17.41 -1.23
C VAL A 72 1.92 18.92 -1.28
N ILE A 73 2.86 19.59 -0.62
CA ILE A 73 2.98 21.03 -0.72
C ILE A 73 3.86 21.37 -1.92
N LYS A 74 3.27 22.02 -2.92
CA LYS A 74 3.96 22.51 -4.11
C LYS A 74 3.73 24.01 -4.21
N ASP A 75 4.82 24.78 -4.31
CA ASP A 75 4.78 26.25 -4.39
C ASP A 75 3.97 26.89 -3.25
N GLY A 76 4.11 26.34 -2.03
CA GLY A 76 3.39 26.79 -0.83
C GLY A 76 1.91 26.40 -0.77
N LYS A 77 1.40 25.60 -1.71
CA LYS A 77 -0.01 25.20 -1.79
C LYS A 77 -0.20 23.68 -1.68
N PRO A 78 -1.21 23.19 -0.95
CA PRO A 78 -1.56 21.78 -0.94
C PRO A 78 -2.05 21.38 -2.34
N THR A 79 -1.34 20.43 -2.94
CA THR A 79 -1.60 19.93 -4.29
C THR A 79 -1.81 18.43 -4.22
N LYS A 80 -2.88 17.95 -4.84
CA LYS A 80 -3.23 16.54 -4.90
C LYS A 80 -2.41 15.84 -5.98
N VAL A 81 -1.74 14.76 -5.63
CA VAL A 81 -0.96 13.93 -6.55
C VAL A 81 -1.79 12.70 -6.89
N GLU A 82 -2.36 12.71 -8.10
CA GLU A 82 -3.09 11.56 -8.64
C GLU A 82 -2.17 10.64 -9.44
N TRP A 83 -2.69 9.45 -9.75
CA TRP A 83 -2.02 8.55 -10.69
C TRP A 83 -1.86 9.21 -12.06
N PRO A 84 -0.85 8.82 -12.88
CA PRO A 84 -0.70 9.37 -14.21
C PRO A 84 -1.98 9.15 -15.04
N GLY A 85 -2.31 10.13 -15.88
CA GLY A 85 -3.51 10.05 -16.72
C GLY A 85 -3.49 8.86 -17.69
N ASN A 86 -4.65 8.58 -18.27
CA ASN A 86 -4.90 7.44 -19.18
C ASN A 86 -3.98 7.37 -20.41
N ARG A 87 -3.29 8.47 -20.76
CA ARG A 87 -2.26 8.49 -21.80
C ARG A 87 -1.07 7.57 -21.45
N TRP A 88 -0.75 7.45 -20.16
CA TRP A 88 0.40 6.70 -19.65
C TRP A 88 -0.03 5.43 -18.92
N LEU A 89 -1.13 5.46 -18.15
CA LEU A 89 -1.71 4.27 -17.53
C LEU A 89 -2.75 3.61 -18.43
N ARG A 90 -2.29 2.79 -19.36
CA ARG A 90 -3.17 1.94 -20.17
C ARG A 90 -3.36 0.58 -19.52
N GLN A 91 -4.45 -0.09 -19.88
CA GLN A 91 -4.63 -1.49 -19.52
C GLN A 91 -3.43 -2.31 -20.02
N GLY A 92 -2.92 -3.20 -19.17
CA GLY A 92 -1.71 -4.00 -19.44
C GLY A 92 -0.39 -3.34 -19.04
N VAL A 93 -0.40 -2.07 -18.62
CA VAL A 93 0.79 -1.46 -18.00
C VAL A 93 1.09 -2.17 -16.68
N ARG A 94 2.36 -2.53 -16.49
CA ARG A 94 2.83 -3.17 -15.27
C ARG A 94 3.09 -2.13 -14.17
N ALA A 95 2.97 -2.58 -12.94
CA ALA A 95 3.29 -1.80 -11.76
C ALA A 95 3.98 -2.68 -10.72
N ASN A 96 4.93 -2.09 -10.00
CA ASN A 96 5.44 -2.65 -8.75
C ASN A 96 4.70 -1.98 -7.60
N GLY A 97 4.22 -2.79 -6.66
CA GLY A 97 3.40 -2.33 -5.53
C GLY A 97 3.94 -2.81 -4.20
N TRP A 98 3.92 -1.92 -3.20
CA TRP A 98 4.23 -2.24 -1.81
C TRP A 98 3.01 -1.92 -0.95
N VAL A 99 2.46 -2.95 -0.31
CA VAL A 99 1.34 -2.79 0.63
C VAL A 99 1.90 -2.69 2.04
N LEU A 100 1.52 -1.64 2.76
CA LEU A 100 1.85 -1.52 4.18
C LEU A 100 0.95 -2.45 4.98
N LEU A 101 1.56 -3.47 5.60
CA LEU A 101 0.84 -4.45 6.41
C LEU A 101 0.45 -3.88 7.78
N GLN A 102 1.42 -3.28 8.48
CA GLN A 102 1.21 -2.76 9.82
C GLN A 102 2.14 -1.58 10.11
N GLN A 103 1.65 -0.63 10.91
CA GLN A 103 2.47 0.39 11.56
C GLN A 103 2.96 -0.14 12.92
N VAL A 104 4.27 -0.18 13.10
CA VAL A 104 4.93 -0.61 14.34
C VAL A 104 5.91 0.47 14.80
N PRO A 105 6.23 0.54 16.11
CA PRO A 105 7.30 1.39 16.59
C PRO A 105 8.63 1.10 15.88
N LEU A 106 9.39 2.16 15.56
CA LEU A 106 10.63 2.06 14.78
C LEU A 106 11.63 1.05 15.37
N TRP A 107 11.80 1.05 16.69
CA TRP A 107 12.71 0.13 17.38
C TRP A 107 12.37 -1.34 17.13
N LYS A 108 11.08 -1.68 17.06
CA LYS A 108 10.60 -3.06 16.85
C LYS A 108 10.95 -3.53 15.44
N GLU A 109 10.79 -2.65 14.47
CA GLU A 109 11.08 -2.94 13.06
C GLU A 109 12.59 -3.09 12.82
N ILE A 110 13.42 -2.24 13.44
CA ILE A 110 14.88 -2.35 13.38
C ILE A 110 15.34 -3.68 14.00
N TRP A 111 14.86 -4.02 15.19
CA TRP A 111 15.18 -5.28 15.85
C TRP A 111 14.78 -6.48 15.00
N ARG A 112 13.56 -6.46 14.41
CA ARG A 112 13.07 -7.52 13.52
C ARG A 112 13.98 -7.73 12.31
N GLN A 113 14.39 -6.65 11.65
CA GLN A 113 15.25 -6.69 10.47
C GLN A 113 16.66 -7.20 10.80
N LEU A 114 17.25 -6.77 11.92
CA LEU A 114 18.57 -7.24 12.37
C LEU A 114 18.59 -8.75 12.68
N ASN A 115 17.48 -9.30 13.18
CA ASN A 115 17.35 -10.72 13.47
C ASN A 115 16.83 -11.54 12.27
N GLY A 116 16.59 -10.91 11.12
CA GLY A 116 16.10 -11.59 9.92
C GLY A 116 14.69 -12.20 10.05
N PHE A 117 13.90 -11.78 11.05
CA PHE A 117 12.55 -12.28 11.22
C PHE A 117 11.65 -11.78 10.09
N PRO A 118 10.74 -12.60 9.53
CA PRO A 118 9.80 -12.14 8.53
C PRO A 118 8.86 -11.06 9.10
N PRO A 119 8.27 -10.20 8.26
CA PRO A 119 7.17 -9.32 8.67
C PRO A 119 6.07 -10.15 9.31
N VAL A 120 5.63 -9.74 10.50
CA VAL A 120 4.66 -10.50 11.29
C VAL A 120 3.32 -10.55 10.55
N VAL A 121 2.89 -11.76 10.21
CA VAL A 121 1.63 -12.00 9.50
C VAL A 121 0.42 -12.24 10.42
N SER A 122 0.64 -12.36 11.72
CA SER A 122 -0.40 -12.48 12.75
C SER A 122 0.20 -12.21 14.13
N MET A 123 -0.56 -11.57 15.02
CA MET A 123 -0.14 -11.40 16.43
C MET A 123 -0.33 -12.68 17.25
N ASP A 124 -1.14 -13.60 16.75
CA ASP A 124 -1.48 -14.84 17.42
C ASP A 124 -0.60 -15.98 16.86
N GLU A 125 0.07 -16.72 17.74
CA GLU A 125 0.71 -17.98 17.38
C GLU A 125 -0.37 -18.91 16.78
N PRO A 126 -0.13 -19.53 15.61
CA PRO A 126 -1.04 -20.57 15.13
C PRO A 126 -1.06 -21.71 16.15
N GLY A 127 -2.17 -21.85 16.89
CA GLY A 127 -2.40 -22.94 17.85
C GLY A 127 -2.82 -22.55 19.26
N LYS A 128 -2.88 -21.27 19.65
CA LYS A 128 -3.50 -20.89 20.93
C LYS A 128 -4.99 -20.61 20.77
N GLU A 129 -5.78 -21.69 20.85
CA GLU A 129 -7.18 -21.55 21.25
C GLU A 129 -7.22 -20.86 22.61
N THR A 130 -7.73 -19.64 22.65
CA THR A 130 -8.05 -18.96 23.91
C THR A 130 -9.25 -19.70 24.49
N ARG A 131 -8.99 -20.67 25.37
CA ARG A 131 -10.06 -21.25 26.20
C ARG A 131 -10.60 -20.13 27.08
N LYS A 132 -11.87 -19.79 26.85
CA LYS A 132 -12.67 -18.90 27.69
C LYS A 132 -12.81 -19.46 29.11
#